data_AF-A0A946VJA6-F1
#
_entry.id   AF-A0A946VJA6-F1
#
_cell.length_a   1.000
_cell.length_b   1.000
_cell.length_c   1.000
_cell.angle_alpha   90.00
_cell.angle_beta   90.00
_cell.angle_gamma   90.00
#
_symmetry.space_group_name_H-M   'P 1'
#
loop_
_entity.id
_entity.type
_entity.pdbx_description
1 polymer ?
#
loop_
_entity_poly.entity_id
_entity_poly.type
_entity_poly.pdbx_seq_one_letter_code
_entity_poly.pdbx_strand_id
1 'polypeptide(L)' 'MPFIERMKDKVLKRTQLDLYNIKLLSDTTAIASTIWTRFDNQEQVIERLSATYLFSLVDGQWKIAVLTGHSADVVAVTEP' A
#
# COMPACT_ATOMS: atom_id res chain seq x y z
N MET A 1 13.51 9.87 5.21
CA MET A 1 12.51 8.80 5.43
C MET A 1 13.26 7.49 5.68
N PRO A 2 13.46 7.07 6.94
CA PRO A 2 14.30 5.91 7.31
C PRO A 2 13.90 4.59 6.62
N PHE A 3 12.64 4.50 6.19
CA PHE A 3 12.07 3.37 5.45
C PHE A 3 12.69 3.16 4.06
N ILE A 4 12.83 4.22 3.25
CA ILE A 4 13.39 4.12 1.89
C ILE A 4 14.87 3.75 1.92
N GLU A 5 15.59 4.16 2.96
CA GLU A 5 17.02 3.85 3.11
C GLU A 5 17.28 2.37 3.40
N ARG A 6 16.48 1.73 4.26
CA ARG A 6 16.59 0.28 4.54
C ARG A 6 16.37 -0.62 3.32
N MET A 7 15.68 -0.12 2.30
CA MET A 7 15.44 -0.85 1.06
C MET A 7 16.62 -0.80 0.09
N LYS A 8 17.53 0.17 0.22
CA LYS A 8 18.69 0.28 -0.67
C LYS A 8 19.67 -0.88 -0.48
N ASP A 9 19.70 -1.46 0.72
CA ASP A 9 20.65 -2.52 1.08
C ASP A 9 20.16 -3.94 0.73
N LYS A 10 18.90 -4.11 0.31
CA LYS A 10 18.33 -5.40 -0.07
C LYS A 10 18.00 -5.41 -1.57
N VAL A 11 18.44 -6.45 -2.28
CA VAL A 11 18.12 -6.62 -3.71
C VAL A 11 16.66 -7.04 -3.84
N LEU A 12 15.78 -6.07 -4.06
CA LEU A 12 14.37 -6.28 -4.37
C LEU A 12 14.22 -6.91 -5.76
N LYS A 13 13.63 -8.11 -5.83
CA LYS A 13 13.33 -8.80 -7.10
C LYS A 13 11.88 -8.62 -7.52
N ARG A 14 10.95 -8.80 -6.59
CA ARG A 14 9.50 -8.82 -6.87
C ARG A 14 8.71 -8.16 -5.76
N THR A 15 7.62 -7.51 -6.16
CA THR A 15 6.57 -7.02 -5.25
C THR A 15 5.27 -7.71 -5.64
N GLN A 16 4.53 -8.21 -4.66
CA GLN A 16 3.14 -8.63 -4.78
C GLN A 16 2.25 -7.62 -4.09
N LEU A 17 1.15 -7.27 -4.75
CA LEU A 17 0.14 -6.37 -4.23
C LEU A 17 -1.13 -7.17 -3.94
N ASP A 18 -1.49 -7.27 -2.67
CA ASP A 18 -2.75 -7.86 -2.24
C ASP A 18 -3.74 -6.73 -1.95
N LEU A 19 -4.79 -6.63 -2.75
CA LEU A 19 -5.87 -5.67 -2.54
C LEU A 19 -6.82 -6.21 -1.48
N TYR A 20 -6.95 -5.51 -0.36
CA TYR A 20 -7.80 -5.95 0.76
C TYR A 20 -9.22 -5.42 0.65
N ASN A 21 -9.36 -4.13 0.36
CA ASN A 21 -10.67 -3.50 0.30
C ASN A 21 -10.64 -2.27 -0.61
N ILE A 22 -11.75 -2.01 -1.30
CA ILE A 22 -12.03 -0.75 -2.00
C ILE A 22 -13.42 -0.30 -1.58
N LYS A 23 -13.53 0.98 -1.22
CA LYS A 23 -14.81 1.62 -0.92
C LYS A 23 -14.91 2.94 -1.67
N LEU A 24 -15.99 3.12 -2.42
CA LEU A 24 -16.38 4.44 -2.91
C LEU A 24 -16.88 5.27 -1.72
N LEU A 25 -16.37 6.50 -1.59
CA LEU A 25 -16.80 7.46 -0.60
C LEU A 25 -17.78 8.48 -1.20
N SER A 26 -17.66 8.71 -2.51
CA SER A 26 -18.59 9.48 -3.35
C SER A 26 -18.42 9.07 -4.82
N ASP A 27 -19.14 9.74 -5.72
CA ASP A 27 -18.99 9.56 -7.18
C ASP A 27 -17.57 9.86 -7.69
N THR A 28 -16.79 10.65 -6.95
CA THR A 28 -15.47 11.14 -7.37
C THR A 28 -14.36 10.84 -6.37
N THR A 29 -14.64 10.10 -5.30
CA THR A 29 -13.64 9.73 -4.29
C THR A 29 -13.76 8.27 -3.88
N ALA A 30 -12.62 7.60 -3.70
CA ALA A 30 -12.55 6.21 -3.27
C ALA A 30 -11.38 6.01 -2.32
N ILE A 31 -11.49 5.03 -1.44
CA ILE A 31 -10.39 4.58 -0.59
C ILE A 31 -10.08 3.11 -0.91
N ALA A 32 -8.80 2.77 -0.98
CA ALA A 32 -8.37 1.38 -1.08
C ALA A 32 -7.30 1.07 -0.04
N SER A 33 -7.35 -0.14 0.51
CA SER A 33 -6.31 -0.67 1.39
C SER A 33 -5.63 -1.86 0.72
N THR A 34 -4.31 -1.90 0.78
CA THR A 34 -3.50 -2.96 0.19
C THR A 34 -2.40 -3.40 1.14
N ILE A 35 -1.91 -4.62 0.93
CA ILE A 35 -0.63 -5.07 1.50
C ILE A 35 0.34 -5.30 0.35
N TRP A 36 1.52 -4.71 0.49
CA TRP A 36 2.66 -4.91 -0.39
C TRP A 36 3.57 -5.94 0.27
N THR A 37 3.75 -7.09 -0.37
CA THR A 37 4.72 -8.10 0.05
C THR A 37 5.89 -8.07 -0.92
N ARG A 38 7.10 -7.84 -0.41
CA ARG A 38 8.32 -7.74 -1.21
C ARG A 38 9.22 -8.93 -1.00
N PHE A 39 9.82 -9.38 -2.09
CA PHE A 39 10.63 -10.58 -2.14
C PHE A 39 12.02 -10.28 -2.70
N ASP A 40 13.03 -10.95 -2.15
CA ASP A 40 14.40 -10.93 -2.68
C ASP A 40 14.60 -11.94 -3.83
N ASN A 41 15.85 -12.11 -4.24
CA ASN A 41 16.24 -13.03 -5.31
C ASN A 41 15.96 -14.50 -5.01
N GLN A 42 15.92 -14.89 -3.73
CA GLN A 42 15.63 -16.23 -3.23
C GLN A 42 14.13 -16.44 -2.96
N GLU A 43 13.30 -15.48 -3.36
CA GLU A 43 11.85 -15.46 -3.10
C GLU A 43 11.49 -15.41 -1.62
N GLN A 44 12.41 -14.98 -0.75
CA GLN A 44 12.13 -14.78 0.67
C GLN A 44 11.46 -13.43 0.88
N VAL A 45 10.49 -13.38 1.80
CA VAL A 45 9.83 -12.13 2.17
C VAL A 45 10.84 -11.24 2.91
N ILE A 46 11.13 -10.08 2.33
CA ILE A 46 12.02 -9.09 2.95
C ILE A 46 11.25 -7.97 3.64
N GLU A 47 9.98 -7.78 3.29
CA GLU A 47 9.14 -6.71 3.81
C GLU A 47 7.65 -6.96 3.54
N ARG A 48 6.81 -6.53 4.49
CA ARG A 48 5.36 -6.36 4.34
C ARG A 48 4.97 -4.94 4.74
N LEU A 49 4.32 -4.21 3.84
CA LEU A 49 3.87 -2.83 4.05
C LEU A 49 2.37 -2.76 3.81
N SER A 50 1.61 -2.25 4.77
CA SER A 50 0.22 -1.87 4.53
C SER A 50 0.17 -0.46 3.97
N ALA A 51 -0.65 -0.26 2.94
CA ALA A 51 -0.86 1.04 2.33
C ALA A 51 -2.36 1.33 2.17
N THR A 52 -2.76 2.55 2.51
CA THR A 52 -4.10 3.07 2.25
C THR A 52 -3.99 4.23 1.26
N TYR A 53 -4.80 4.16 0.20
CA TYR A 53 -4.84 5.12 -0.88
C TYR A 53 -6.17 5.85 -0.86
N LEU A 54 -6.13 7.18 -0.88
CA LEU A 54 -7.28 7.98 -1.27
C LEU A 54 -7.15 8.30 -2.75
N PHE A 55 -8.17 7.96 -3.52
CA PHE A 55 -8.29 8.29 -4.92
C PHE A 55 -9.28 9.42 -5.15
N SER A 56 -8.99 10.25 -6.14
CA SER A 56 -9.89 11.26 -6.68
C SER A 56 -10.04 11.07 -8.18
N LEU A 57 -11.28 11.15 -8.68
CA LEU A 57 -11.58 11.11 -10.10
C LEU A 57 -11.35 12.51 -10.70
N VAL A 58 -10.35 12.63 -11.56
CA VAL A 58 -9.97 13.89 -12.22
C VAL A 58 -9.88 13.62 -13.71
N ASP A 59 -10.62 14.38 -14.52
CA ASP A 59 -10.69 14.24 -15.98
C ASP A 59 -11.03 12.81 -16.45
N GLY A 60 -11.95 12.15 -15.72
CA GLY A 60 -12.38 10.77 -16.03
C GLY A 60 -11.36 9.69 -15.63
N GLN A 61 -10.30 10.03 -14.90
CA GLN A 61 -9.28 9.10 -14.46
C GLN A 61 -9.09 9.14 -12.94
N TRP A 62 -9.01 7.97 -12.31
CA TRP A 62 -8.69 7.86 -10.89
C TRP A 62 -7.20 8.16 -10.66
N LYS A 63 -6.92 9.14 -9.80
CA LYS A 63 -5.56 9.54 -9.40
C LYS A 63 -5.40 9.37 -7.90
N ILE A 64 -4.20 9.01 -7.45
CA ILE A 64 -3.87 8.93 -6.03
C ILE A 64 -3.73 10.36 -5.49
N ALA A 65 -4.64 10.76 -4.61
CA ALA A 65 -4.58 12.04 -3.90
C ALA A 65 -3.74 11.94 -2.63
N VAL A 66 -3.86 10.82 -1.90
CA VAL A 66 -3.10 10.54 -0.67
C VAL A 66 -2.67 9.09 -0.63
N LEU A 67 -1.47 8.84 -0.12
CA LEU A 67 -0.96 7.52 0.22
C LEU A 67 -0.44 7.55 1.65
N THR A 68 -0.97 6.67 2.50
CA THR A 68 -0.43 6.42 3.84
C THR A 68 0.13 5.01 3.87
N GLY A 69 1.39 4.87 4.28
CA GLY A 69 2.05 3.58 4.46
C GLY A 69 2.38 3.34 5.93
N HIS A 70 2.18 2.12 6.41
CA HIS A 70 2.55 1.70 7.77
C HIS A 70 2.99 0.22 7.78
N SER A 71 3.62 -0.22 8.87
CA SER A 71 3.92 -1.64 9.05
C SER A 71 2.63 -2.45 8.91
N ALA A 72 2.69 -3.56 8.17
CA ALA A 72 1.53 -4.44 7.98
C ALA A 72 0.99 -5.03 9.30
N ASP A 73 1.82 -5.06 10.34
CA ASP A 73 1.46 -5.57 11.66
C ASP A 73 0.73 -4.54 12.54
N VAL A 74 0.70 -3.27 12.11
CA VAL A 74 -0.07 -2.22 12.80
C VAL A 74 -1.47 -2.19 12.20
N VAL A 75 -2.45 -2.68 12.94
CA VAL A 75 -3.85 -2.70 12.52
C VAL A 75 -4.51 -1.38 12.91
N ALA A 76 -5.17 -0.72 11.95
CA ALA A 76 -6.09 0.36 12.28
C ALA A 76 -7.23 -0.22 13.12
N VAL A 77 -7.45 0.34 14.31
CA VAL A 77 -8.47 -0.10 15.29
C VAL A 77 -9.75 -0.53 14.57
N THR A 78 -10.09 -1.81 14.69
CA THR A 78 -11.42 -2.29 14.32
C THR A 78 -12.41 -1.63 15.26
N GLU A 79 -13.32 -0.79 14.76
CA GLU A 79 -14.47 -0.37 15.56
C GLU A 79 -15.23 -1.61 16.07
N PRO A 80 -15.73 -1.58 17.32
CA PRO A 80 -16.40 -2.70 17.97
C PRO A 80 -17.71 -3.12 17.30
#